data_AF-A0A0U2WP66-F1
#
_entry.id   AF-A0A0U2WP66-F1
#
_cell.length_a   1.000
_cell.length_b   1.000
_cell.length_c   1.000
_cell.angle_alpha   90.00
_cell.angle_beta   90.00
_cell.angle_gamma   90.00
#
_symmetry.space_group_name_H-M   'P 1'
#
loop_
_entity.id
_entity.type
_entity.pdbx_description
1 polymer ?
#
loop_
_entity_poly.entity_id
_entity_poly.type
_entity_poly.pdbx_seq_one_letter_code
_entity_poly.pdbx_strand_id
1 'polypeptide(L)' 'MDKNDWPQLYELDQDPAVMQYLTRGVPSSLDQIKSRSVPQMLTYRNAEKGWGLWQITKKTKQCFYRMDSSQADAFF' A
#
# COMPACT_ATOMS: atom_id res chain seq x y z
N MET A 1 1.38 7.86 -3.98
CA MET A 1 2.58 7.11 -3.57
C MET A 1 3.68 8.07 -3.12
N ASP A 2 4.30 7.84 -1.97
CA ASP A 2 5.44 8.55 -1.41
C ASP A 2 6.51 7.59 -0.82
N LYS A 3 7.53 8.15 -0.18
CA LYS A 3 8.68 7.39 0.34
C LYS A 3 8.33 6.36 1.43
N ASN A 4 7.16 6.48 2.06
CA ASN A 4 6.72 5.62 3.15
C ASN A 4 5.84 4.45 2.68
N ASP A 5 5.53 4.36 1.39
CA ASP A 5 4.70 3.28 0.83
C ASP A 5 5.47 1.96 0.58
N TRP A 6 6.75 1.92 0.98
CA TRP A 6 7.58 0.71 0.91
C TRP A 6 6.98 -0.54 1.58
N PRO A 7 6.19 -0.47 2.69
CA PRO A 7 5.64 -1.68 3.30
C PRO A 7 4.66 -2.41 2.38
N GLN A 8 3.81 -1.66 1.69
CA GLN A 8 2.80 -2.20 0.78
C GLN A 8 3.43 -2.78 -0.48
N LEU A 9 4.49 -2.13 -0.97
CA LEU A 9 5.29 -2.64 -2.09
C LEU A 9 6.01 -3.95 -1.71
N TYR A 10 6.57 -4.02 -0.50
CA TYR A 10 7.21 -5.23 -0.02
C TYR A 10 6.22 -6.39 0.08
N GLU A 11 5.05 -6.16 0.68
CA GLU A 11 3.98 -7.16 0.79
C GLU A 11 3.56 -7.69 -0.60
N LEU A 12 3.41 -6.79 -1.58
CA LEU A 12 3.02 -7.15 -2.94
C LEU A 12 4.07 -8.03 -3.65
N ASP A 13 5.36 -7.74 -3.46
CA ASP A 13 6.46 -8.43 -4.12
C ASP A 13 6.77 -9.83 -3.52
N GLN A 14 6.03 -10.29 -2.50
CA GLN A 14 6.31 -11.57 -1.83
C GLN A 14 5.76 -12.80 -2.55
N ASP A 15 4.93 -12.67 -3.60
CA ASP A 15 4.39 -13.83 -4.33
C ASP A 15 5.36 -14.29 -5.45
N PRO A 16 6.07 -15.42 -5.30
CA PRO A 16 7.04 -15.87 -6.30
C PRO A 16 6.39 -16.24 -7.64
N ALA A 17 5.12 -16.64 -7.66
CA ALA A 17 4.41 -17.00 -8.89
C ALA A 17 4.16 -15.76 -9.76
N VAL A 18 3.89 -14.60 -9.13
CA VAL A 18 3.81 -13.31 -9.83
C VAL A 18 5.20 -12.84 -10.24
N MET A 19 6.17 -12.92 -9.32
CA MET A 19 7.54 -12.48 -9.58
C MET A 19 8.24 -13.30 -10.67
N GLN A 20 7.77 -14.52 -10.98
CA GLN A 20 8.22 -15.28 -12.16
C GLN A 20 8.18 -14.46 -13.45
N TYR A 21 7.16 -13.62 -13.60
CA TYR A 21 6.95 -12.80 -14.79
C TYR A 21 7.65 -11.43 -14.72
N LEU A 22 8.08 -10.98 -13.53
CA LEU A 22 8.68 -9.66 -13.32
C LEU A 22 10.20 -9.73 -13.10
N THR A 23 10.65 -10.62 -12.23
CA THR A 23 12.04 -10.74 -11.77
C THR A 23 12.58 -12.16 -11.86
N ARG A 24 12.00 -13.00 -12.73
CA ARG A 24 12.35 -14.42 -12.90
C ARG A 24 12.18 -15.24 -11.61
N GLY A 25 11.20 -14.87 -10.79
CA GLY A 25 10.79 -15.63 -9.61
C GLY A 25 11.57 -15.27 -8.35
N VAL A 26 12.31 -14.16 -8.36
CA VAL A 26 13.06 -13.67 -7.19
C VAL A 26 12.28 -12.52 -6.54
N PRO A 27 11.65 -12.73 -5.37
CA PRO A 27 11.02 -11.66 -4.60
C PRO A 27 12.01 -10.54 -4.29
N SER A 28 11.55 -9.30 -4.35
CA SER A 28 12.37 -8.14 -3.98
C SER A 28 12.68 -8.18 -2.49
N SER A 29 13.95 -7.96 -2.13
CA SER A 29 14.31 -7.78 -0.72
C SER A 29 13.87 -6.41 -0.22
N LEU A 30 13.68 -6.30 1.10
CA LEU A 30 13.33 -5.03 1.75
C LEU A 30 14.37 -3.93 1.48
N ASP A 31 15.65 -4.29 1.47
CA ASP A 31 16.75 -3.38 1.17
C ASP A 31 16.70 -2.89 -0.28
N GLN A 32 16.42 -3.79 -1.23
CA GLN A 32 16.26 -3.42 -2.63
C GLN A 32 15.08 -2.46 -2.83
N ILE A 33 13.96 -2.70 -2.15
CA ILE A 33 12.80 -1.80 -2.23
C ILE A 33 13.13 -0.42 -1.68
N LYS A 34 13.79 -0.34 -0.52
CA LYS A 34 14.12 0.93 0.14
C LYS A 34 15.23 1.71 -0.59
N SER A 35 16.27 1.03 -1.05
CA SER A 35 17.44 1.66 -1.65
C SER A 35 17.32 1.92 -3.15
N ARG A 36 16.49 1.15 -3.87
CA ARG A 36 16.40 1.21 -5.33
C ARG A 36 15.00 1.49 -5.82
N SER A 37 14.02 0.66 -5.47
CA SER A 37 12.67 0.74 -6.07
C SER A 37 11.95 2.03 -5.71
N VAL A 38 11.88 2.38 -4.41
CA VAL A 38 11.20 3.60 -3.96
C VAL A 38 11.85 4.87 -4.52
N PRO A 39 13.19 5.08 -4.42
CA PRO A 39 13.83 6.24 -5.02
C PRO A 39 13.56 6.37 -6.52
N GLN A 40 13.66 5.26 -7.26
CA GLN A 40 13.37 5.27 -8.70
C GLN A 40 11.92 5.66 -8.98
N MET A 41 10.97 5.12 -8.23
CA MET A 41 9.56 5.44 -8.41
C MET A 41 9.23 6.91 -8.13
N LEU A 42 9.91 7.54 -7.17
CA LEU A 42 9.75 8.95 -6.86
C LEU A 42 10.22 9.86 -8.01
N THR A 43 11.15 9.42 -8.85
CA THR A 43 11.61 10.20 -10.02
C THR A 43 10.52 10.38 -11.08
N TYR A 44 9.52 9.51 -11.11
CA TYR A 44 8.39 9.62 -12.03
C TYR A 44 7.37 10.68 -11.58
N ARG A 45 7.52 11.24 -10.39
CA ARG A 45 6.62 12.27 -9.85
C ARG A 45 7.04 13.66 -10.34
N ASN A 46 6.13 14.35 -11.02
CA ASN A 46 6.26 15.76 -11.33
C ASN A 46 5.05 16.52 -10.76
N ALA A 47 5.24 17.19 -9.63
CA ALA A 47 4.17 17.91 -8.93
C ALA A 47 3.64 19.11 -9.74
N GLU A 48 4.51 19.80 -10.47
CA GLU A 48 4.14 20.98 -11.26
C GLU A 48 3.24 20.63 -12.46
N LYS A 49 3.52 19.49 -13.10
CA LYS A 49 2.75 18.98 -14.25
C LYS A 49 1.59 18.07 -13.86
N GLY A 50 1.48 17.70 -12.59
CA GLY A 50 0.42 16.83 -12.08
C GLY A 50 0.51 15.36 -12.51
N TRP A 51 1.69 14.89 -12.95
CA TRP A 51 1.90 13.51 -13.39
C TRP A 51 2.70 12.70 -12.37
N GLY A 52 2.45 11.40 -12.29
CA GLY A 52 3.13 10.50 -11.38
C GLY A 52 2.52 9.10 -11.38
N LEU A 53 3.02 8.26 -10.49
CA LEU A 53 2.47 6.95 -10.25
C LEU A 53 1.21 7.03 -9.39
N TRP A 54 0.18 6.31 -9.83
CA TRP A 54 -1.09 6.18 -9.13
C TRP A 54 -1.14 4.84 -8.40
N GLN A 55 -1.66 4.86 -7.18
CA GLN A 55 -1.86 3.67 -6.37
C GLN A 55 -3.36 3.54 -6.06
N ILE A 56 -3.89 2.34 -6.21
CA ILE A 56 -5.27 2.03 -5.83
C ILE A 56 -5.21 1.06 -4.66
N THR A 57 -5.76 1.46 -3.52
CA THR A 57 -5.83 0.63 -2.32
C THR A 57 -7.28 0.26 -2.02
N LYS A 58 -7.49 -0.94 -1.47
CA LYS A 58 -8.80 -1.33 -0.95
C LYS A 58 -9.09 -0.48 0.28
N LYS A 59 -10.31 0.06 0.39
CA LYS A 59 -10.76 0.67 1.65
C LYS A 59 -10.90 -0.43 2.69
N THR A 60 -10.17 -0.32 3.80
CA THR A 60 -10.38 -1.19 4.96
C THR A 60 -11.82 -0.99 5.45
N LYS A 61 -12.58 -2.08 5.61
CA LYS A 61 -13.94 -1.97 6.16
C LYS A 61 -13.84 -1.36 7.56
N GLN A 62 -14.52 -0.23 7.75
CA GLN A 62 -14.68 0.39 9.05
C GLN A 62 -15.46 -0.60 9.92
N CYS A 63 -14.88 -1.03 11.05
CA CYS A 63 -15.62 -1.81 12.03
C CYS A 63 -16.78 -0.97 12.54
N PHE A 64 -18.00 -1.29 12.11
CA PHE A 64 -19.20 -0.82 12.77
C PHE A 64 -19.21 -1.44 14.17
N TYR A 65 -18.97 -0.65 15.21
CA TYR A 65 -19.34 -1.05 16.55
C TYR A 65 -20.86 -1.22 16.55
N ARG A 66 -21.31 -2.46 16.68
CA ARG A 66 -22.71 -2.76 16.95
C ARG A 66 -22.95 -2.28 18.38
N MET A 67 -23.55 -1.10 18.53
CA MET A 67 -24.07 -0.70 19.84
C MET A 67 -25.17 -1.71 20.17
N ASP A 68 -24.97 -2.45 21.26
CA ASP A 68 -26.05 -3.24 21.85
C ASP A 68 -27.16 -2.28 22.28
N SER A 69 -28.40 -2.63 21.93
CA SER A 69 -29.65 -1.98 22.35
C SER A 69 -29.76 -1.69 23.86
N SER A 70 -28.91 -2.29 24.69
CA SER A 70 -28.84 -2.04 26.14
C SER A 70 -28.37 -0.62 26.55
N GLN A 71 -27.88 0.24 25.66
CA GLN A 71 -27.42 1.61 26.01
C GLN A 71 -28.26 2.74 25.37
N ALA A 72 -29.47 2.46 24.89
CA ALA A 72 -30.36 3.50 24.32
C ALA A 72 -31.12 4.31 25.39
N ASP A 73 -31.21 3.84 26.63
CA ASP A 73 -32.11 4.43 27.65
C ASP A 73 -31.42 5.38 28.64
N ALA A 74 -30.23 5.90 28.33
CA ALA A 74 -29.50 6.82 29.23
C ALA A 74 -29.69 8.31 28.92
N PHE A 75 -30.58 8.69 27.98
CA PHE A 75 -30.71 10.09 27.55
C PHE A 75 -32.15 10.57 27.26
N PHE A 76 -33.17 10.01 27.91
CA PHE A 76 -34.51 10.63 27.98
C PHE A 76 -35.17 10.43 29.34
#